data_AF-A0A4Q8QJ35-F1
#
_entry.id   AF-A0A4Q8QJ35-F1
#
_cell.length_a   1.000
_cell.length_b   1.000
_cell.length_c   1.000
_cell.angle_alpha   90.00
_cell.angle_beta   90.00
_cell.angle_gamma   90.00
#
_symmetry.space_group_name_H-M   'P 1'
#
loop_
_entity.id
_entity.type
_entity.pdbx_description
1 polymer ?
#
loop_
_entity_poly.entity_id
_entity_poly.type
_entity_poly.pdbx_seq_one_letter_code
_entity_poly.pdbx_strand_id
1 'polypeptide(L)'
;PTEAAIAHVIVSKFGDHTPFYRQAEIYARQGIRLDRATLGNWSGRACFHLRPVADHMRRHLAAADRLFMDETTAPVLDPGRGQTKKGYFWASVSDDRGHSGPSPPIVLFRYAPGRSGAFAEQFLDGFNGRFLQCDAYDGYDRLTEVARPQGPWTLVHCWSHLRRRFVKLARNSKSPIAEAAVRQIAQLYAIEAMVRGSSPDTRLAARKEHSLPIVEALKPWFEKQLSMISSGSTLAEDIRYALNHWQGLTRFLEDGRLE
;
A
#
# COMPACT_ATOMS: atom_id res chain seq x y z
N PRO A 1 26.29 -19.16 17.98
CA PRO A 1 25.80 -17.88 18.56
C PRO A 1 24.54 -18.17 19.35
N THR A 2 24.22 -17.35 20.34
CA THR A 2 22.94 -17.43 21.06
C THR A 2 21.80 -16.85 20.20
N GLU A 3 20.56 -17.20 20.54
CA GLU A 3 19.34 -16.66 19.92
C GLU A 3 19.29 -15.14 20.04
N ALA A 4 19.68 -14.60 21.20
CA ALA A 4 19.75 -13.16 21.45
C ALA A 4 20.74 -12.45 20.50
N ALA A 5 21.89 -13.07 20.23
CA ALA A 5 22.87 -12.52 19.29
C ALA A 5 22.32 -12.51 17.85
N ILE A 6 21.64 -13.58 17.43
CA ILE A 6 21.00 -13.66 16.11
C ILE A 6 19.88 -12.60 16.00
N ALA A 7 19.04 -12.47 17.03
CA ALA A 7 17.99 -11.47 17.08
C ALA A 7 18.56 -10.05 16.96
N HIS A 8 19.63 -9.74 17.69
CA HIS A 8 20.30 -8.44 17.60
C HIS A 8 20.83 -8.16 16.19
N VAL A 9 21.47 -9.14 15.53
CA VAL A 9 21.98 -9.00 14.15
C VAL A 9 20.84 -8.69 13.17
N ILE A 10 19.70 -9.37 13.31
CA ILE A 10 18.53 -9.20 12.44
C ILE A 10 17.84 -7.85 12.68
N VAL A 11 17.60 -7.48 13.93
CA VAL A 11 17.01 -6.18 14.30
C VAL A 11 17.92 -5.05 13.81
N SER A 12 19.22 -5.14 14.10
CA SER A 12 20.19 -4.16 13.61
C SER A 12 20.17 -4.04 12.08
N LYS A 13 20.01 -5.16 11.36
CA LYS A 13 20.01 -5.19 9.89
C LYS A 13 18.75 -4.57 9.29
N PHE A 14 17.59 -4.98 9.78
CA PHE A 14 16.30 -4.70 9.13
C PHE A 14 15.48 -3.63 9.84
N GLY A 15 15.55 -3.55 11.17
CA GLY A 15 14.91 -2.49 11.95
C GLY A 15 15.74 -1.21 12.02
N ASP A 16 17.04 -1.34 12.29
CA ASP A 16 17.93 -0.18 12.49
C ASP A 16 18.76 0.17 11.24
N HIS A 17 18.52 -0.52 10.12
CA HIS A 17 19.19 -0.28 8.83
C HIS A 17 20.73 -0.32 8.88
N THR A 18 21.32 -1.08 9.81
CA THR A 18 22.77 -1.26 9.95
C THR A 18 23.24 -2.44 9.09
N PRO A 19 23.93 -2.20 7.96
CA PRO A 19 24.35 -3.27 7.06
C PRO A 19 25.38 -4.20 7.72
N PHE A 20 25.44 -5.47 7.28
CA PHE A 20 26.32 -6.48 7.88
C PHE A 20 27.80 -6.09 7.96
N TYR A 21 28.33 -5.35 6.98
CA TYR A 21 29.72 -4.88 7.06
C TYR A 21 29.94 -3.94 8.26
N ARG A 22 28.98 -3.05 8.52
CA ARG A 22 29.02 -2.11 9.64
C ARG A 22 28.84 -2.84 10.98
N GLN A 23 27.98 -3.85 11.02
CA GLN A 23 27.85 -4.72 12.21
C GLN A 23 29.17 -5.47 12.49
N ALA A 24 29.81 -6.04 11.46
CA ALA A 24 31.10 -6.71 11.61
C ALA A 24 32.19 -5.78 12.16
N GLU A 25 32.26 -4.52 11.68
CA GLU A 25 33.17 -3.51 12.21
C GLU A 25 32.86 -3.12 13.66
N ILE A 26 31.57 -3.03 14.03
CA ILE A 26 31.15 -2.78 15.43
C ILE A 26 31.68 -3.89 16.34
N TYR A 27 31.49 -5.15 15.97
CA TYR A 27 32.01 -6.29 16.73
C TYR A 27 33.55 -6.32 16.77
N ALA A 28 34.21 -5.96 15.66
CA ALA A 28 35.67 -5.92 15.62
C ALA A 28 36.27 -4.92 16.63
N ARG A 29 35.60 -3.79 16.88
CA ARG A 29 36.00 -2.83 17.93
C ARG A 29 35.91 -3.41 19.34
N GLN A 30 35.12 -4.46 19.54
CA GLN A 30 35.00 -5.21 20.79
C GLN A 30 35.92 -6.44 20.82
N GLY A 31 36.83 -6.59 19.86
CA GLY A 31 37.73 -7.74 19.75
C GLY A 31 37.09 -8.98 19.10
N ILE A 32 35.84 -8.89 18.62
CA ILE A 32 35.10 -10.01 18.03
C ILE A 32 35.17 -9.91 16.51
N ARG A 33 35.89 -10.82 15.85
CA ARG A 33 36.00 -10.86 14.38
C ARG A 33 34.93 -11.76 13.77
N LEU A 34 33.95 -11.17 13.08
CA LEU A 34 32.90 -11.89 12.34
C LEU A 34 32.93 -11.52 10.86
N ASP A 35 32.82 -12.52 9.98
CA ASP A 35 32.67 -12.26 8.55
C ASP A 35 31.23 -11.84 8.19
N ARG A 36 31.09 -11.03 7.14
CA ARG A 36 29.78 -10.56 6.63
C ARG A 36 28.89 -11.72 6.19
N ALA A 37 29.46 -12.75 5.58
CA ALA A 37 28.75 -13.95 5.17
C ALA A 37 28.26 -14.76 6.36
N THR A 38 28.99 -14.75 7.49
CA THR A 38 28.53 -15.37 8.73
C THR A 38 27.25 -14.71 9.23
N LEU A 39 27.22 -13.38 9.31
CA LEU A 39 26.03 -12.63 9.71
C LEU A 39 24.86 -12.87 8.75
N GLY A 40 25.13 -12.85 7.43
CA GLY A 40 24.12 -13.15 6.41
C GLY A 40 23.54 -14.56 6.52
N ASN A 41 24.38 -15.56 6.77
CA ASN A 41 23.94 -16.96 6.95
C ASN A 41 23.08 -17.12 8.22
N TRP A 42 23.45 -16.46 9.33
CA TRP A 42 22.63 -16.46 10.54
C TRP A 42 21.25 -15.86 10.29
N SER A 43 21.18 -14.70 9.63
CA SER A 43 19.89 -14.09 9.26
C SER A 43 19.08 -15.00 8.33
N GLY A 44 19.71 -15.62 7.33
CA GLY A 44 19.02 -16.55 6.42
C GLY A 44 18.42 -17.76 7.12
N ARG A 45 19.15 -18.38 8.05
CA ARG A 45 18.66 -19.50 8.87
C ARG A 45 17.53 -19.07 9.80
N ALA A 46 17.63 -17.91 10.42
CA ALA A 46 16.56 -17.37 11.25
C ALA A 46 15.28 -17.13 10.42
N CYS A 47 15.39 -16.54 9.22
CA CYS A 47 14.26 -16.38 8.31
C CYS A 47 13.60 -17.71 7.93
N PHE A 48 14.39 -18.78 7.77
CA PHE A 48 13.84 -20.13 7.57
C PHE A 48 12.98 -20.58 8.77
N HIS A 49 13.46 -20.39 10.00
CA HIS A 49 12.73 -20.76 11.21
C HIS A 49 11.53 -19.84 11.51
N LEU A 50 11.53 -18.59 11.02
CA LEU A 50 10.40 -17.67 11.15
C LEU A 50 9.29 -17.90 10.12
N ARG A 51 9.50 -18.78 9.13
CA ARG A 51 8.53 -19.06 8.07
C ARG A 51 7.15 -19.47 8.59
N PRO A 52 7.01 -20.34 9.62
CA PRO A 52 5.69 -20.68 10.17
C PRO A 52 4.91 -19.47 10.70
N VAL A 53 5.60 -18.44 11.20
CA VAL A 53 4.98 -17.18 11.63
C VAL A 53 4.44 -16.43 10.43
N ALA A 54 5.23 -16.28 9.36
CA ALA A 54 4.80 -15.64 8.12
C ALA A 54 3.62 -16.40 7.46
N ASP A 55 3.65 -17.73 7.47
CA ASP A 55 2.56 -18.56 6.95
C ASP A 55 1.29 -18.45 7.80
N HIS A 56 1.43 -18.32 9.12
CA HIS A 56 0.30 -18.04 10.01
C HIS A 56 -0.30 -16.66 9.74
N MET A 57 0.53 -15.62 9.61
CA MET A 57 0.08 -14.26 9.23
C MET A 57 -0.62 -14.27 7.87
N ARG A 58 -0.10 -15.01 6.88
CA ARG A 58 -0.75 -15.17 5.57
C ARG A 58 -2.13 -15.79 5.70
N ARG A 59 -2.31 -16.83 6.52
CA ARG A 59 -3.62 -17.47 6.71
C ARG A 59 -4.66 -16.51 7.30
N HIS A 60 -4.28 -15.70 8.30
CA HIS A 60 -5.16 -14.67 8.85
C HIS A 60 -5.50 -13.61 7.81
N LEU A 61 -4.50 -13.13 7.07
CA LEU A 61 -4.69 -12.15 6.02
C LEU A 61 -5.60 -12.69 4.89
N ALA A 62 -5.47 -13.98 4.55
CA ALA A 62 -6.31 -14.64 3.55
C ALA A 62 -7.78 -14.75 3.94
N ALA A 63 -8.10 -14.69 5.23
CA ALA A 63 -9.47 -14.69 5.74
C ALA A 63 -10.09 -13.28 5.81
N ALA A 64 -9.32 -12.22 5.59
CA ALA A 64 -9.84 -10.86 5.67
C ALA A 64 -10.78 -10.54 4.50
N ASP A 65 -11.92 -9.93 4.80
CA ASP A 65 -12.91 -9.49 3.78
C ASP A 65 -12.35 -8.39 2.86
N ARG A 66 -11.42 -7.60 3.39
CA ARG A 66 -10.79 -6.46 2.73
C ARG A 66 -9.29 -6.50 2.93
N LEU A 67 -8.58 -6.19 1.85
CA LEU A 67 -7.13 -6.06 1.84
C LEU A 67 -6.74 -4.72 1.27
N PHE A 68 -5.57 -4.22 1.65
CA PHE A 68 -4.86 -3.25 0.86
C PHE A 68 -3.71 -3.93 0.13
N MET A 69 -3.37 -3.43 -1.05
CA MET A 69 -2.17 -3.86 -1.76
C MET A 69 -1.50 -2.68 -2.45
N ASP A 70 -0.18 -2.63 -2.33
CA ASP A 70 0.67 -1.62 -2.95
C ASP A 70 2.04 -2.25 -3.25
N GLU A 71 2.73 -1.72 -4.25
CA GLU A 71 4.03 -2.18 -4.67
C GLU A 71 5.07 -1.06 -4.69
N THR A 72 6.21 -1.33 -4.07
CA THR A 72 7.34 -0.39 -4.03
C THR A 72 8.56 -0.99 -4.69
N THR A 73 9.26 -0.18 -5.49
CA THR A 73 10.47 -0.60 -6.18
C THR A 73 11.64 -0.80 -5.22
N ALA A 74 12.42 -1.85 -5.43
CA ALA A 74 13.68 -2.08 -4.75
C ALA A 74 14.81 -2.32 -5.77
N PRO A 75 16.00 -1.72 -5.59
CA PRO A 75 17.16 -2.07 -6.40
C PRO A 75 17.66 -3.47 -6.02
N VAL A 76 17.81 -4.34 -7.01
CA VAL A 76 18.27 -5.72 -6.84
C VAL A 76 19.56 -5.89 -7.63
N LEU A 77 20.59 -6.45 -7.01
CA LEU A 77 21.84 -6.77 -7.70
C LEU A 77 21.59 -7.76 -8.83
N ASP A 78 22.18 -7.50 -9.99
CA ASP A 78 22.20 -8.39 -11.15
C ASP A 78 23.67 -8.67 -11.53
N PRO A 79 24.36 -9.55 -10.77
CA PRO A 79 25.81 -9.69 -10.85
C PRO A 79 26.29 -10.09 -12.25
N GLY A 80 25.49 -10.87 -12.98
CA GLY A 80 25.81 -11.26 -14.36
C GLY A 80 25.91 -10.08 -15.34
N ARG A 81 25.33 -8.92 -14.99
CA ARG A 81 25.41 -7.68 -15.78
C ARG A 81 26.20 -6.57 -15.08
N GLY A 82 26.75 -6.81 -13.90
CA GLY A 82 27.48 -5.80 -13.12
C GLY A 82 26.65 -4.56 -12.72
N GLN A 83 25.32 -4.65 -12.76
CA GLN A 83 24.40 -3.53 -12.52
C GLN A 83 23.28 -3.92 -11.55
N THR A 84 22.44 -2.96 -11.17
CA THR A 84 21.19 -3.23 -10.46
C THR A 84 20.02 -3.27 -11.43
N LYS A 85 19.10 -4.21 -11.22
CA LYS A 85 17.79 -4.23 -11.85
C LYS A 85 16.71 -3.78 -10.87
N LYS A 86 15.55 -3.39 -11.42
CA LYS A 86 14.38 -3.03 -10.63
C LYS A 86 13.64 -4.31 -10.21
N GLY A 87 13.47 -4.50 -8.91
CA GLY A 87 12.55 -5.47 -8.33
C GLY A 87 11.43 -4.76 -7.58
N TYR A 88 10.48 -5.53 -7.05
CA TYR A 88 9.28 -5.00 -6.40
C TYR A 88 9.01 -5.75 -5.09
N PHE A 89 8.80 -5.00 -4.02
CA PHE A 89 8.16 -5.50 -2.82
C PHE A 89 6.67 -5.16 -2.88
N TRP A 90 5.85 -6.19 -2.87
CA TRP A 90 4.41 -6.10 -2.80
C TRP A 90 3.98 -6.25 -1.35
N ALA A 91 3.32 -5.25 -0.81
CA ALA A 91 2.74 -5.28 0.51
C ALA A 91 1.27 -5.65 0.40
N SER A 92 0.85 -6.71 1.10
CA SER A 92 -0.55 -7.03 1.31
C SER A 92 -0.89 -6.75 2.77
N VAL A 93 -1.92 -5.95 3.02
CA VAL A 93 -2.21 -5.41 4.35
C VAL A 93 -3.67 -5.65 4.71
N SER A 94 -3.95 -5.94 5.98
CA SER A 94 -5.26 -5.75 6.58
C SER A 94 -5.05 -5.02 7.90
N ASP A 95 -5.80 -3.94 8.11
CA ASP A 95 -5.79 -3.17 9.34
C ASP A 95 -7.21 -2.67 9.59
N ASP A 96 -7.84 -3.26 10.60
CA ASP A 96 -9.23 -2.98 10.95
C ASP A 96 -9.37 -1.92 12.04
N ARG A 97 -8.26 -1.42 12.60
CA ARG A 97 -8.28 -0.42 13.66
C ARG A 97 -8.93 0.89 13.21
N GLY A 98 -8.91 1.19 11.91
CA GLY A 98 -9.58 2.35 11.33
C GLY A 98 -11.10 2.35 11.56
N HIS A 99 -11.72 1.17 11.60
CA HIS A 99 -13.16 0.96 11.78
C HIS A 99 -13.51 0.16 13.05
N SER A 100 -12.59 0.07 14.01
CA SER A 100 -12.74 -0.69 15.25
C SER A 100 -13.11 -2.17 15.05
N GLY A 101 -12.62 -2.77 13.96
CA GLY A 101 -12.74 -4.21 13.78
C GLY A 101 -11.76 -4.97 14.69
N PRO A 102 -12.07 -6.24 15.00
CA PRO A 102 -11.34 -7.03 15.98
C PRO A 102 -10.05 -7.68 15.42
N SER A 103 -9.84 -7.63 14.10
CA SER A 103 -8.72 -8.31 13.44
C SER A 103 -7.39 -7.63 13.78
N PRO A 104 -6.32 -8.40 14.05
CA PRO A 104 -5.01 -7.82 14.27
C PRO A 104 -4.48 -7.17 12.97
N PRO A 105 -3.75 -6.04 13.06
CA PRO A 105 -3.13 -5.44 11.89
C PRO A 105 -2.00 -6.36 11.37
N ILE A 106 -2.04 -6.68 10.09
CA ILE A 106 -1.06 -7.54 9.42
C ILE A 106 -0.56 -6.86 8.16
N VAL A 107 0.76 -6.87 7.97
CA VAL A 107 1.41 -6.59 6.69
C VAL A 107 2.27 -7.77 6.28
N LEU A 108 2.08 -8.25 5.05
CA LEU A 108 2.90 -9.28 4.44
C LEU A 108 3.62 -8.70 3.22
N PHE A 109 4.94 -8.78 3.22
CA PHE A 109 5.76 -8.39 2.08
C PHE A 109 6.15 -9.61 1.24
N ARG A 110 5.94 -9.53 -0.07
CA ARG A 110 6.44 -10.49 -1.05
C ARG A 110 7.28 -9.82 -2.11
N TYR A 111 8.40 -10.43 -2.44
CA TYR A 111 9.25 -9.97 -3.53
C TYR A 111 8.78 -10.55 -4.87
N ALA A 112 8.77 -9.73 -5.91
CA ALA A 112 8.68 -10.15 -7.30
C ALA A 112 9.72 -9.41 -8.17
N PRO A 113 10.24 -10.03 -9.23
CA PRO A 113 11.16 -9.37 -10.16
C PRO A 113 10.45 -8.36 -11.09
N GLY A 114 9.12 -8.26 -11.03
CA GLY A 114 8.34 -7.36 -11.85
C GLY A 114 7.06 -6.88 -11.18
N ARG A 115 6.35 -6.00 -11.89
CA ARG A 115 5.09 -5.37 -11.48
C ARG A 115 3.86 -5.89 -12.23
N SER A 116 3.98 -7.00 -12.96
CA SER A 116 2.84 -7.56 -13.70
C SER A 116 1.71 -7.92 -12.74
N GLY A 117 0.46 -7.67 -13.14
CA GLY A 117 -0.73 -8.08 -12.38
C GLY A 117 -0.82 -9.58 -12.12
N ALA A 118 -0.14 -10.41 -12.92
CA ALA A 118 0.00 -11.84 -12.66
C ALA A 118 0.67 -12.15 -11.30
N PHE A 119 1.54 -11.26 -10.80
CA PHE A 119 2.08 -11.41 -9.45
C PHE A 119 1.04 -11.12 -8.38
N ALA A 120 0.17 -10.12 -8.58
CA ALA A 120 -0.93 -9.84 -7.64
C ALA A 120 -1.90 -11.02 -7.57
N GLU A 121 -2.28 -11.60 -8.71
CA GLU A 121 -3.07 -12.85 -8.77
C GLU A 121 -2.40 -13.99 -8.01
N GLN A 122 -1.13 -14.28 -8.32
CA GLN A 122 -0.37 -15.33 -7.64
C GLN A 122 -0.26 -15.07 -6.13
N PHE A 123 -0.20 -13.80 -5.73
CA PHE A 123 0.00 -13.42 -4.33
C PHE A 123 -1.27 -13.53 -3.51
N LEU A 124 -2.41 -13.21 -4.12
CA LEU A 124 -3.74 -13.28 -3.54
C LEU A 124 -4.47 -14.61 -3.81
N ASP A 125 -3.79 -15.58 -4.43
CA ASP A 125 -4.32 -16.93 -4.59
C ASP A 125 -4.66 -17.57 -3.23
N GLY A 126 -5.88 -18.11 -3.16
CA GLY A 126 -6.49 -18.66 -1.95
C GLY A 126 -7.02 -17.64 -0.93
N PHE A 127 -7.02 -16.34 -1.25
CA PHE A 127 -7.60 -15.32 -0.36
C PHE A 127 -9.11 -15.19 -0.60
N ASN A 128 -9.86 -15.04 0.49
CA ASN A 128 -11.33 -14.98 0.51
C ASN A 128 -11.87 -13.55 0.41
N GLY A 129 -11.01 -12.53 0.47
CA GLY A 129 -11.42 -11.14 0.45
C GLY A 129 -12.22 -10.77 -0.80
N ARG A 130 -13.21 -9.89 -0.60
CA ARG A 130 -14.03 -9.32 -1.67
C ARG A 130 -13.49 -7.97 -2.14
N PHE A 131 -12.88 -7.20 -1.24
CA PHE A 131 -12.42 -5.84 -1.54
C PHE A 131 -10.91 -5.75 -1.54
N LEU A 132 -10.34 -5.20 -2.61
CA LEU A 132 -8.94 -4.84 -2.68
C LEU A 132 -8.82 -3.33 -2.77
N GLN A 133 -8.23 -2.73 -1.76
CA GLN A 133 -7.90 -1.32 -1.75
C GLN A 133 -6.49 -1.10 -2.27
N CYS A 134 -6.38 -0.40 -3.38
CA CYS A 134 -5.12 -0.19 -4.06
C CYS A 134 -5.06 1.23 -4.63
N ASP A 135 -3.95 1.55 -5.28
CA ASP A 135 -3.98 2.64 -6.25
C ASP A 135 -4.83 2.24 -7.47
N ALA A 136 -4.80 3.03 -8.53
CA ALA A 136 -5.47 2.66 -9.78
C ALA A 136 -4.46 2.17 -10.82
N TYR A 137 -3.48 1.37 -10.39
CA TYR A 137 -2.62 0.67 -11.32
C TYR A 137 -3.39 -0.47 -12.00
N ASP A 138 -3.49 -0.42 -13.33
CA ASP A 138 -4.19 -1.38 -14.18
C ASP A 138 -3.74 -2.85 -13.96
N GLY A 139 -2.57 -3.08 -13.36
CA GLY A 139 -2.14 -4.43 -12.96
C GLY A 139 -3.13 -5.12 -12.01
N TYR A 140 -3.88 -4.36 -11.22
CA TYR A 140 -4.89 -4.91 -10.31
C TYR A 140 -6.20 -5.26 -11.03
N ASP A 141 -6.48 -4.72 -12.23
CA ASP A 141 -7.75 -4.95 -12.94
C ASP A 141 -7.97 -6.42 -13.25
N ARG A 142 -6.89 -7.18 -13.49
CA ARG A 142 -6.95 -8.62 -13.74
C ARG A 142 -7.59 -9.39 -12.58
N LEU A 143 -7.49 -8.89 -11.35
CA LEU A 143 -8.14 -9.50 -10.18
C LEU A 143 -9.67 -9.42 -10.24
N THR A 144 -10.23 -8.45 -10.98
CA THR A 144 -11.68 -8.33 -11.20
C THR A 144 -12.22 -9.36 -12.18
N GLU A 145 -11.32 -10.07 -12.89
CA GLU A 145 -11.67 -11.09 -13.87
C GLU A 145 -11.44 -12.51 -13.34
N VAL A 146 -10.77 -12.66 -12.18
CA VAL A 146 -10.49 -13.97 -11.58
C VAL A 146 -11.78 -14.60 -11.07
N ALA A 147 -12.12 -15.77 -11.63
CA ALA A 147 -13.22 -16.60 -11.15
C ALA A 147 -12.86 -17.22 -9.80
N ARG A 148 -13.58 -16.82 -8.74
CA ARG A 148 -13.43 -17.35 -7.38
C ARG A 148 -14.80 -17.62 -6.75
N PRO A 149 -14.91 -18.55 -5.79
CA PRO A 149 -16.18 -18.82 -5.08
C PRO A 149 -16.79 -17.57 -4.43
N GLN A 150 -15.97 -16.62 -4.00
CA GLN A 150 -16.39 -15.36 -3.35
C GLN A 150 -16.83 -14.28 -4.34
N GLY A 151 -16.73 -14.57 -5.65
CA GLY A 151 -16.86 -13.59 -6.71
C GLY A 151 -15.54 -12.87 -7.04
N PRO A 152 -15.55 -12.08 -8.12
CA PRO A 152 -14.39 -11.29 -8.51
C PRO A 152 -14.03 -10.27 -7.44
N TRP A 153 -12.76 -9.85 -7.42
CA TRP A 153 -12.34 -8.75 -6.55
C TRP A 153 -13.06 -7.46 -6.92
N THR A 154 -13.43 -6.70 -5.91
CA THR A 154 -13.92 -5.34 -6.04
C THR A 154 -12.80 -4.37 -5.71
N LEU A 155 -12.34 -3.60 -6.69
CA LEU A 155 -11.31 -2.59 -6.46
C LEU A 155 -11.88 -1.36 -5.76
N VAL A 156 -11.21 -0.93 -4.71
CA VAL A 156 -11.45 0.30 -3.93
C VAL A 156 -10.24 1.20 -4.16
N HIS A 157 -10.42 2.34 -4.81
CA HIS A 157 -9.28 3.19 -5.18
C HIS A 157 -8.98 4.20 -4.09
N CYS A 158 -7.70 4.36 -3.79
CA CYS A 158 -7.25 5.14 -2.65
C CYS A 158 -7.17 6.65 -2.94
N TRP A 159 -7.90 7.46 -2.13
CA TRP A 159 -7.81 8.92 -2.17
C TRP A 159 -6.40 9.46 -1.88
N SER A 160 -5.58 8.74 -1.10
CA SER A 160 -4.19 9.16 -0.81
C SER A 160 -3.33 9.14 -2.07
N HIS A 161 -3.56 8.18 -2.98
CA HIS A 161 -2.88 8.13 -4.27
C HIS A 161 -3.33 9.27 -5.16
N LEU A 162 -4.64 9.52 -5.26
CA LEU A 162 -5.17 10.66 -6.02
C LEU A 162 -4.63 12.00 -5.50
N ARG A 163 -4.71 12.23 -4.19
CA ARG A 163 -4.22 13.46 -3.53
C ARG A 163 -2.74 13.70 -3.81
N ARG A 164 -1.92 12.65 -3.79
CA ARG A 164 -0.46 12.75 -4.03
C ARG A 164 -0.15 13.36 -5.39
N ARG A 165 -0.94 13.05 -6.42
CA ARG A 165 -0.79 13.59 -7.77
C ARG A 165 -0.95 15.12 -7.76
N PHE A 166 -2.04 15.61 -7.18
CA PHE A 166 -2.29 17.05 -7.04
C PHE A 166 -1.29 17.76 -6.12
N VAL A 167 -0.85 17.14 -5.01
CA VAL A 167 0.19 17.72 -4.14
C VAL A 167 1.50 17.90 -4.90
N LYS A 168 1.93 16.89 -5.68
CA LYS A 168 3.14 16.98 -6.49
C LYS A 168 3.01 18.09 -7.54
N LEU A 169 1.86 18.17 -8.20
CA LEU A 169 1.60 19.18 -9.20
C LEU A 169 1.56 20.60 -8.61
N ALA A 170 0.88 20.80 -7.48
CA ALA A 170 0.83 22.08 -6.77
C ALA A 170 2.23 22.55 -6.35
N ARG A 171 3.08 21.65 -5.84
CA ARG A 171 4.48 21.99 -5.47
C ARG A 171 5.32 22.40 -6.67
N ASN A 172 5.15 21.74 -7.81
CA ASN A 172 5.99 21.95 -8.99
C ASN A 172 5.52 23.11 -9.88
N SER A 173 4.21 23.39 -9.91
CA SER A 173 3.61 24.33 -10.86
C SER A 173 2.84 25.49 -10.21
N LYS A 174 2.61 25.46 -8.89
CA LYS A 174 1.72 26.39 -8.16
C LYS A 174 0.33 26.52 -8.81
N SER A 175 -0.16 25.45 -9.43
CA SER A 175 -1.46 25.43 -10.09
C SER A 175 -2.58 25.69 -9.06
N PRO A 176 -3.38 26.77 -9.23
CA PRO A 176 -4.49 27.05 -8.32
C PRO A 176 -5.54 25.93 -8.31
N ILE A 177 -5.72 25.24 -9.44
CA ILE A 177 -6.62 24.10 -9.57
C ILE A 177 -6.10 22.91 -8.74
N ALA A 178 -4.79 22.60 -8.85
CA ALA A 178 -4.20 21.52 -8.06
C ALA A 178 -4.30 21.81 -6.55
N GLU A 179 -4.05 23.04 -6.12
CA GLU A 179 -4.23 23.44 -4.72
C GLU A 179 -5.68 23.33 -4.26
N ALA A 180 -6.63 23.77 -5.09
CA ALA A 180 -8.05 23.65 -4.80
C ALA A 180 -8.48 22.18 -4.67
N ALA A 181 -7.97 21.28 -5.53
CA ALA A 181 -8.20 19.85 -5.42
C ALA A 181 -7.66 19.29 -4.11
N VAL A 182 -6.43 19.66 -3.71
CA VAL A 182 -5.85 19.25 -2.41
C VAL A 182 -6.70 19.73 -1.24
N ARG A 183 -7.20 20.97 -1.27
CA ARG A 183 -8.07 21.53 -0.21
C ARG A 183 -9.41 20.81 -0.12
N GLN A 184 -10.04 20.50 -1.25
CA GLN A 184 -11.31 19.77 -1.26
C GLN A 184 -11.13 18.34 -0.75
N ILE A 185 -10.09 17.63 -1.21
CA ILE A 185 -9.78 16.28 -0.71
C ILE A 185 -9.47 16.31 0.80
N ALA A 186 -8.78 17.35 1.29
CA ALA A 186 -8.48 17.47 2.72
C ALA A 186 -9.73 17.52 3.62
N GLN A 187 -10.87 17.99 3.11
CA GLN A 187 -12.14 17.98 3.86
C GLN A 187 -12.62 16.54 4.12
N LEU A 188 -12.43 15.63 3.16
CA LEU A 188 -12.73 14.20 3.36
C LEU A 188 -11.87 13.61 4.47
N TYR A 189 -10.58 13.96 4.53
CA TYR A 189 -9.67 13.48 5.58
C TYR A 189 -10.04 14.03 6.96
N ALA A 190 -10.55 15.27 7.03
CA ALA A 190 -11.04 15.84 8.28
C ALA A 190 -12.23 15.03 8.83
N ILE A 191 -13.15 14.63 7.96
CA ILE A 191 -14.29 13.77 8.34
C ILE A 191 -13.79 12.40 8.78
N GLU A 192 -12.89 11.76 8.03
CA GLU A 192 -12.34 10.45 8.40
C GLU A 192 -11.59 10.49 9.75
N ALA A 193 -10.95 11.61 10.09
CA ALA A 193 -10.31 11.79 11.39
C ALA A 193 -11.33 11.82 12.55
N MET A 194 -12.52 12.36 12.32
CA MET A 194 -13.60 12.42 13.34
C MET A 194 -14.21 11.04 13.62
N VAL A 195 -14.23 10.14 12.64
CA VAL A 195 -14.87 8.82 12.74
C VAL A 195 -13.86 7.65 12.81
N ARG A 196 -12.58 7.96 13.01
CA ARG A 196 -11.53 6.94 13.13
C ARG A 196 -11.71 6.16 14.42
N GLY A 197 -11.74 4.83 14.32
CA GLY A 197 -12.01 3.95 15.45
C GLY A 197 -13.49 3.91 15.86
N SER A 198 -14.39 4.50 15.07
CA SER A 198 -15.83 4.25 15.21
C SER A 198 -16.20 2.97 14.45
N SER A 199 -17.36 2.39 14.78
CA SER A 199 -17.87 1.20 14.07
C SER A 199 -18.11 1.51 12.57
N PRO A 200 -18.16 0.47 11.71
CA PRO A 200 -18.48 0.67 10.30
C PRO A 200 -19.78 1.44 10.06
N ASP A 201 -20.83 1.19 10.85
CA ASP A 201 -22.13 1.87 10.69
C ASP A 201 -22.03 3.37 11.02
N THR A 202 -21.36 3.73 12.11
CA THR A 202 -21.13 5.14 12.45
C THR A 202 -20.30 5.85 11.40
N ARG A 203 -19.26 5.19 10.87
CA ARG A 203 -18.44 5.73 9.78
C ARG A 203 -19.28 5.95 8.53
N LEU A 204 -20.08 4.97 8.14
CA LEU A 204 -20.93 5.06 6.96
C LEU A 204 -21.96 6.19 7.09
N ALA A 205 -22.61 6.32 8.25
CA ALA A 205 -23.58 7.38 8.53
C ALA A 205 -22.94 8.78 8.37
N ALA A 206 -21.80 9.02 9.02
CA ALA A 206 -21.09 10.30 8.91
C ALA A 206 -20.60 10.58 7.47
N ARG A 207 -20.18 9.55 6.73
CA ARG A 207 -19.80 9.68 5.32
C ARG A 207 -20.97 10.06 4.44
N LYS A 208 -22.16 9.47 4.66
CA LYS A 208 -23.38 9.85 3.94
C LYS A 208 -23.80 11.29 4.25
N GLU A 209 -23.65 11.73 5.49
CA GLU A 209 -24.02 13.09 5.92
C GLU A 209 -23.02 14.15 5.43
N HIS A 210 -21.72 13.89 5.55
CA HIS A 210 -20.69 14.92 5.39
C HIS A 210 -19.78 14.70 4.17
N SER A 211 -19.36 13.46 3.88
CA SER A 211 -18.43 13.19 2.77
C SER A 211 -19.12 13.14 1.42
N LEU A 212 -20.34 12.60 1.36
CA LEU A 212 -21.10 12.44 0.12
C LEU A 212 -21.36 13.79 -0.58
N PRO A 213 -21.85 14.86 0.09
CA PRO A 213 -22.04 16.16 -0.57
C PRO A 213 -20.76 16.74 -1.16
N ILE A 214 -19.61 16.53 -0.50
CA ILE A 214 -18.30 16.98 -1.00
C ILE A 214 -17.93 16.23 -2.27
N VAL A 215 -18.09 14.90 -2.27
CA VAL A 215 -17.79 14.06 -3.43
C VAL A 215 -18.71 14.40 -4.60
N GLU A 216 -20.01 14.58 -4.36
CA GLU A 216 -21.01 14.95 -5.37
C GLU A 216 -20.72 16.33 -6.00
N ALA A 217 -20.18 17.28 -5.23
CA ALA A 217 -19.74 18.57 -5.76
C ALA A 217 -18.38 18.49 -6.48
N LEU A 218 -17.49 17.61 -6.03
CA LEU A 218 -16.11 17.51 -6.53
C LEU A 218 -16.05 16.92 -7.95
N LYS A 219 -16.91 15.93 -8.28
CA LYS A 219 -16.94 15.33 -9.62
C LYS A 219 -17.25 16.35 -10.73
N PRO A 220 -18.38 17.08 -10.71
CA PRO A 220 -18.68 18.07 -11.74
C PRO A 220 -17.69 19.23 -11.73
N TRP A 221 -17.10 19.56 -10.57
CA TRP A 221 -16.01 20.52 -10.51
C TRP A 221 -14.80 20.03 -11.33
N PHE A 222 -14.37 18.77 -11.17
CA PHE A 222 -13.30 18.19 -11.98
C PHE A 222 -13.63 18.17 -13.47
N GLU A 223 -14.85 17.78 -13.85
CA GLU A 223 -15.31 17.79 -15.25
C GLU A 223 -15.25 19.20 -15.85
N LYS A 224 -15.68 20.21 -15.09
CA LYS A 224 -15.57 21.62 -15.50
C LYS A 224 -14.12 22.08 -15.63
N GLN A 225 -13.24 21.72 -14.68
CA GLN A 225 -11.83 22.07 -14.79
C GLN A 225 -11.19 21.43 -16.01
N LEU A 226 -11.51 20.16 -16.29
CA LEU A 226 -10.97 19.42 -17.44
C LEU A 226 -11.35 20.06 -18.78
N SER A 227 -12.55 20.63 -18.92
CA SER A 227 -13.00 21.28 -20.15
C SER A 227 -12.32 22.62 -20.43
N MET A 228 -11.70 23.25 -19.42
CA MET A 228 -11.08 24.57 -19.52
C MET A 228 -9.55 24.53 -19.67
N ILE A 229 -8.93 23.34 -19.62
CA ILE A 229 -7.47 23.18 -19.65
C ILE A 229 -7.00 22.40 -20.87
N SER A 230 -5.73 22.56 -21.24
CA SER A 230 -5.13 21.78 -22.32
C SER A 230 -5.15 20.28 -22.00
N SER A 231 -5.65 19.49 -22.95
CA SER A 231 -5.80 18.04 -22.83
C SER A 231 -4.48 17.30 -22.55
N GLY A 232 -3.36 17.82 -23.07
CA GLY A 232 -2.02 17.25 -22.88
C GLY A 232 -1.31 17.71 -21.60
N SER A 233 -1.95 18.53 -20.75
CA SER A 233 -1.34 18.96 -19.50
C SER A 233 -1.33 17.86 -18.45
N THR A 234 -0.31 17.82 -17.59
CA THR A 234 -0.27 16.92 -16.43
C THR A 234 -1.47 17.12 -15.50
N LEU A 235 -2.01 18.33 -15.41
CA LEU A 235 -3.25 18.60 -14.68
C LEU A 235 -4.44 17.84 -15.30
N ALA A 236 -4.57 17.86 -16.62
CA ALA A 236 -5.62 17.12 -17.33
C ALA A 236 -5.46 15.60 -17.14
N GLU A 237 -4.23 15.09 -17.12
CA GLU A 237 -3.95 13.68 -16.82
C GLU A 237 -4.38 13.31 -15.39
N ASP A 238 -4.05 14.13 -14.39
CA ASP A 238 -4.41 13.89 -12.99
C ASP A 238 -5.92 13.97 -12.75
N ILE A 239 -6.61 14.89 -13.43
CA ILE A 239 -8.09 14.97 -13.39
C ILE A 239 -8.72 13.76 -14.10
N ARG A 240 -8.22 13.35 -15.27
CA ARG A 240 -8.69 12.14 -15.96
C ARG A 240 -8.50 10.89 -15.10
N TYR A 241 -7.36 10.78 -14.40
CA TYR A 241 -7.15 9.71 -13.43
C TYR A 241 -8.25 9.71 -12.35
N ALA A 242 -8.61 10.87 -11.78
CA ALA A 242 -9.72 10.94 -10.83
C ALA A 242 -11.05 10.44 -11.44
N LEU A 243 -11.41 10.96 -12.61
CA LEU A 243 -12.70 10.70 -13.24
C LEU A 243 -12.84 9.25 -13.73
N ASN A 244 -11.78 8.67 -14.30
CA ASN A 244 -11.76 7.28 -14.78
C ASN A 244 -11.93 6.27 -13.64
N HIS A 245 -11.43 6.61 -12.45
CA HIS A 245 -11.44 5.73 -11.29
C HIS A 245 -12.49 6.15 -10.24
N TRP A 246 -13.43 7.02 -10.62
CA TRP A 246 -14.39 7.63 -9.69
C TRP A 246 -15.21 6.58 -8.94
N GLN A 247 -15.70 5.54 -9.63
CA GLN A 247 -16.48 4.49 -9.00
C GLN A 247 -15.71 3.81 -7.85
N GLY A 248 -14.45 3.44 -8.07
CA GLY A 248 -13.62 2.83 -7.02
C GLY A 248 -13.26 3.82 -5.92
N LEU A 249 -13.07 5.11 -6.25
CA LEU A 249 -12.83 6.18 -5.27
C LEU A 249 -14.04 6.43 -4.37
N THR A 250 -15.28 6.16 -4.82
CA THR A 250 -16.49 6.43 -4.05
C THR A 250 -17.01 5.25 -3.24
N ARG A 251 -16.43 4.05 -3.35
CA ARG A 251 -16.90 2.85 -2.63
C ARG A 251 -16.87 2.99 -1.11
N PHE A 252 -15.96 3.81 -0.56
CA PHE A 252 -15.94 4.08 0.87
C PHE A 252 -17.25 4.72 1.39
N LEU A 253 -18.05 5.34 0.52
CA LEU A 253 -19.37 5.88 0.82
C LEU A 253 -20.47 4.80 0.85
N GLU A 254 -20.16 3.56 0.48
CA GLU A 254 -21.09 2.43 0.41
C GLU A 254 -20.88 1.45 1.57
N ASP A 255 -19.67 1.39 2.12
CA ASP A 255 -19.31 0.47 3.20
C ASP A 255 -18.29 1.11 4.16
N GLY A 256 -18.65 1.20 5.44
CA GLY A 256 -17.85 1.84 6.50
C GLY A 256 -16.53 1.15 6.83
N ARG A 257 -16.32 -0.09 6.34
CA ARG A 257 -15.06 -0.85 6.49
C ARG A 257 -13.99 -0.44 5.47
N LEU A 258 -14.39 0.21 4.37
CA LEU A 258 -13.50 0.63 3.29
C LEU A 258 -12.87 2.01 3.58
N GLU A 259 -11.77 2.33 2.88
CA GLU A 259 -11.06 3.62 2.95
C GLU A 259 -10.74 4.20 1.57
#